data_AF-A0A7W1KTP7-F1
#
_entry.id   AF-A0A7W1KTP7-F1
#
_cell.length_a   1.000
_cell.length_b   1.000
_cell.length_c   1.000
_cell.angle_alpha   90.00
_cell.angle_beta   90.00
_cell.angle_gamma   90.00
#
_symmetry.space_group_name_H-M   'P 1'
#
loop_
_entity.id
_entity.type
_entity.pdbx_description
1 polymer ?
#
loop_
_entity_poly.entity_id
_entity_poly.type
_entity_poly.pdbx_seq_one_letter_code
_entity_poly.pdbx_strand_id
1 'polypeptide(L)'
;MDIPQERKLVTEIPGPKSDEWFTRRGEAVPRGVGAIHPIVTARASGAIVEDVDGNRLIDFATGIAVLNVGHTAPEVVEAIRRQAELDTHTCFHVTANEPY
;
A
#
# COMPACT_ATOMS: atom_id res chain seq x y z
N MET A 1 9.96 3.90 5.89
CA MET A 1 10.01 5.38 5.79
C MET A 1 9.06 5.91 6.84
N ASP A 2 9.49 6.87 7.64
CA ASP A 2 8.61 7.40 8.68
C ASP A 2 7.66 8.45 8.09
N ILE A 3 6.37 8.32 8.41
CA ILE A 3 5.31 9.27 8.05
C ILE A 3 4.84 9.84 9.39
N PRO A 4 4.75 11.17 9.58
CA PRO A 4 4.28 11.69 10.86
C PRO A 4 2.89 11.15 11.17
N GLN A 5 2.72 10.60 12.38
CA GLN A 5 1.52 9.88 12.82
C GLN A 5 0.40 10.85 13.23
N GLU A 6 -0.04 11.68 12.29
CA GLU A 6 -1.08 12.68 12.49
C GLU A 6 -2.01 12.78 11.28
N ARG A 7 -3.29 13.06 11.55
CA ARG A 7 -4.25 13.39 10.49
C ARG A 7 -3.97 14.78 9.95
N LYS A 8 -3.88 14.93 8.62
CA LYS A 8 -3.77 16.25 7.96
C LYS A 8 -4.45 16.22 6.61
N LEU A 9 -5.35 17.18 6.38
CA LEU A 9 -5.98 17.40 5.08
C LEU A 9 -5.39 18.66 4.47
N VAL A 10 -4.93 18.58 3.24
CA VAL A 10 -4.35 19.69 2.46
C VAL A 10 -5.14 19.97 1.19
N THR A 11 -6.03 19.06 0.80
CA THR A 11 -7.01 19.25 -0.27
C THR A 11 -8.40 18.82 0.21
N GLU A 12 -9.42 19.04 -0.62
CA GLU A 12 -10.65 18.25 -0.54
C GLU A 12 -10.37 16.77 -0.85
N ILE A 13 -11.30 15.89 -0.49
CA ILE A 13 -11.22 14.46 -0.79
C ILE A 13 -12.39 14.11 -1.72
N PRO A 14 -12.15 13.56 -2.92
CA PRO A 14 -10.85 13.32 -3.56
C PRO A 14 -10.08 14.62 -3.87
N GLY A 15 -8.75 14.54 -3.86
CA GLY A 15 -7.90 15.60 -4.41
C GLY A 15 -7.74 15.46 -5.94
N PRO A 16 -7.21 16.49 -6.61
CA PRO A 16 -7.16 16.54 -8.08
C PRO A 16 -6.37 15.39 -8.72
N LYS A 17 -5.31 14.89 -8.07
CA LYS A 17 -4.54 13.75 -8.60
C LYS A 17 -5.27 12.43 -8.39
N SER A 18 -5.95 12.27 -7.25
CA SER A 18 -6.81 11.11 -7.01
C SER A 18 -7.94 11.05 -8.04
N ASP A 19 -8.58 12.19 -8.35
CA ASP A 19 -9.62 12.29 -9.39
C ASP A 19 -9.11 11.87 -10.76
N GLU A 20 -8.00 12.45 -11.23
CA GLU A 20 -7.39 12.08 -12.52
C GLU A 20 -7.09 10.58 -12.60
N TRP A 21 -6.58 10.00 -11.50
CA TRP A 21 -6.30 8.58 -11.43
C TRP A 21 -7.56 7.72 -11.51
N PHE A 22 -8.65 8.12 -10.83
CA PHE A 22 -9.94 7.41 -10.91
C PHE A 22 -10.58 7.51 -12.29
N THR A 23 -10.40 8.62 -13.02
CA THR A 23 -10.79 8.72 -14.44
C THR A 23 -10.08 7.65 -15.27
N ARG A 24 -8.75 7.60 -15.20
CA ARG A 24 -7.94 6.60 -15.93
C ARG A 24 -8.30 5.17 -15.54
N ARG A 25 -8.59 4.93 -14.25
CA ARG A 25 -9.07 3.63 -13.76
C ARG A 25 -10.38 3.22 -14.42
N GLY A 26 -11.33 4.15 -14.59
CA GLY A 26 -12.63 3.88 -15.19
C GLY A 26 -12.53 3.37 -16.64
N GLU A 27 -11.47 3.74 -17.35
CA GLU A 27 -11.20 3.31 -18.72
C GLU A 27 -10.48 1.95 -18.79
N ALA A 28 -9.74 1.59 -17.74
CA ALA A 28 -8.84 0.43 -17.73
C ALA A 28 -9.33 -0.75 -16.87
N VAL A 29 -10.21 -0.52 -15.89
CA VAL A 29 -10.61 -1.52 -14.88
C VAL A 29 -12.12 -1.80 -14.94
N PRO A 30 -12.55 -3.07 -14.98
CA PRO A 30 -13.97 -3.42 -14.92
C PRO A 30 -14.65 -2.87 -13.67
N ARG A 31 -15.89 -2.38 -13.83
CA ARG A 31 -16.69 -1.78 -12.74
C ARG A 31 -16.96 -2.71 -11.55
N GLY A 32 -16.86 -4.03 -11.74
CA GLY A 32 -17.05 -5.01 -10.66
C GLY A 32 -15.95 -4.97 -9.60
N VAL A 33 -14.78 -4.39 -9.91
CA VAL A 33 -13.73 -4.14 -8.92
C VAL A 33 -14.00 -2.79 -8.29
N GLY A 34 -14.45 -2.75 -7.03
CA GLY A 34 -14.73 -1.51 -6.29
C GLY A 34 -13.49 -0.93 -5.60
N ALA A 35 -13.52 0.38 -5.31
CA ALA A 35 -12.61 1.04 -4.38
C ALA A 35 -13.47 1.80 -3.36
N ILE A 36 -13.30 1.48 -2.06
CA ILE A 36 -14.18 1.97 -1.00
C ILE A 36 -13.93 3.45 -0.68
N HIS A 37 -12.66 3.87 -0.71
CA HIS A 37 -12.26 5.24 -0.40
C HIS A 37 -11.82 5.97 -1.67
N PRO A 38 -12.25 7.23 -1.89
CA PRO A 38 -11.92 7.99 -3.09
C PRO A 38 -10.55 8.67 -2.96
N ILE A 39 -9.53 7.91 -2.56
CA ILE A 39 -8.14 8.38 -2.52
C ILE A 39 -7.24 7.37 -3.24
N VAL A 40 -6.07 7.82 -3.65
CA VAL A 40 -5.02 6.93 -4.15
C VAL A 40 -3.83 7.01 -3.20
N THR A 41 -3.50 5.89 -2.55
CA THR A 41 -2.38 5.81 -1.61
C THR A 41 -1.04 6.07 -2.31
N ALA A 42 -0.27 7.05 -1.82
CA ALA A 42 1.12 7.26 -2.22
C ALA A 42 2.10 6.47 -1.33
N ARG A 43 1.86 6.47 -0.02
CA ARG A 43 2.66 5.73 0.96
C ARG A 43 1.87 5.54 2.26
N ALA A 44 2.25 4.56 3.07
CA ALA A 44 1.62 4.33 4.36
C ALA A 44 2.62 3.77 5.39
N SER A 45 2.45 4.14 6.66
CA SER A 45 3.29 3.73 7.78
C SER A 45 2.52 3.89 9.09
N GLY A 46 2.72 2.96 10.03
CA GLY A 46 1.96 2.90 11.27
C GLY A 46 0.46 2.83 10.97
N ALA A 47 -0.30 3.80 11.51
CA ALA A 47 -1.74 3.93 11.30
C ALA A 47 -2.11 5.03 10.30
N ILE A 48 -1.14 5.55 9.53
CA ILE A 48 -1.38 6.64 8.56
C ILE A 48 -1.22 6.15 7.13
N VAL A 49 -2.21 6.48 6.31
CA VAL A 49 -2.17 6.43 4.85
C VAL A 49 -2.01 7.86 4.33
N GLU A 50 -0.94 8.11 3.58
CA GLU A 50 -0.76 9.36 2.82
C GLU A 50 -1.18 9.12 1.36
N ASP A 51 -2.10 9.93 0.85
CA ASP A 51 -2.54 9.87 -0.54
C ASP A 51 -1.61 10.66 -1.50
N VAL A 52 -1.84 10.53 -2.80
CA VAL A 52 -1.06 11.21 -3.86
C VAL A 52 -1.20 12.74 -3.85
N ASP A 53 -2.23 13.26 -3.19
CA ASP A 53 -2.50 14.69 -3.00
C ASP A 53 -1.84 15.23 -1.72
N GLY A 54 -1.27 14.36 -0.88
CA GLY A 54 -0.56 14.72 0.35
C GLY A 54 -1.45 14.76 1.60
N ASN A 55 -2.71 14.30 1.51
CA ASN A 55 -3.56 14.12 2.68
C ASN A 55 -3.08 12.90 3.48
N ARG A 56 -3.08 13.02 4.80
CA ARG A 56 -2.78 11.94 5.74
C ARG A 56 -4.04 11.56 6.50
N LEU A 57 -4.50 10.34 6.29
CA LEU A 57 -5.71 9.77 6.88
C LEU A 57 -5.33 8.72 7.92
N ILE A 58 -6.14 8.62 8.98
CA ILE A 58 -6.01 7.55 9.98
C ILE A 58 -6.67 6.30 9.41
N ASP A 59 -5.93 5.19 9.38
CA ASP A 59 -6.39 3.91 8.90
C ASP A 59 -7.05 3.10 10.03
N PHE A 60 -8.38 2.98 9.95
CA PHE A 60 -9.19 2.07 10.78
C PHE A 60 -9.58 0.78 10.06
N ALA A 61 -9.18 0.61 8.80
CA ALA A 61 -9.52 -0.53 7.97
C ALA A 61 -8.43 -1.60 7.99
N THR A 62 -7.15 -1.23 8.16
CA THR A 62 -5.98 -2.13 8.17
C THR A 62 -5.89 -3.03 6.94
N GLY A 63 -6.39 -2.54 5.80
CA GLY A 63 -6.50 -3.34 4.58
C GLY A 63 -7.37 -4.59 4.75
N ILE A 64 -8.52 -4.47 5.44
CA ILE A 64 -9.39 -5.61 5.79
C ILE A 64 -8.65 -6.59 6.71
N ALA A 65 -8.18 -6.09 7.86
CA ALA A 65 -7.52 -6.86 8.93
C ALA A 65 -6.21 -7.57 8.54
N VAL A 66 -5.57 -7.17 7.43
CA VAL A 66 -4.30 -7.75 6.96
C VAL A 66 -3.10 -7.10 7.66
N LEU A 67 -3.11 -5.78 7.80
CA LEU A 67 -1.93 -4.98 8.17
C LEU A 67 -1.78 -4.81 9.67
N ASN A 68 -1.90 -5.89 10.44
CA ASN A 68 -1.89 -5.88 11.91
C ASN A 68 -0.55 -5.42 12.52
N VAL A 69 0.56 -5.67 11.83
CA VAL A 69 1.91 -5.20 12.22
C VAL A 69 2.24 -3.82 11.64
N GLY A 70 1.30 -3.19 10.94
CA GLY A 70 1.46 -1.92 10.23
C GLY A 70 1.77 -2.09 8.74
N HIS A 71 1.55 -1.02 7.97
CA HIS A 71 1.70 -0.99 6.50
C HIS A 71 3.11 -1.35 6.01
N THR A 72 4.14 -0.91 6.74
CA THR A 72 5.55 -1.04 6.36
C THR A 72 6.43 -1.41 7.56
N ALA A 73 6.03 -2.45 8.31
CA ALA A 73 6.81 -2.99 9.42
C ALA A 73 8.28 -3.24 9.00
N PRO A 74 9.28 -2.66 9.69
CA PRO A 74 10.68 -2.73 9.27
C PRO A 74 11.18 -4.17 9.03
N GLU A 75 10.82 -5.10 9.91
CA GLU A 75 11.23 -6.50 9.83
C GLU A 75 10.69 -7.19 8.58
N VAL A 76 9.44 -6.88 8.20
CA VAL A 76 8.81 -7.43 7.00
C VAL A 76 9.45 -6.86 5.73
N VAL A 77 9.66 -5.54 5.70
CA VAL A 77 10.25 -4.86 4.53
C VAL A 77 11.68 -5.35 4.29
N GLU A 78 12.49 -5.46 5.34
CA GLU A 78 13.87 -5.94 5.22
C GLU A 78 13.94 -7.41 4.83
N ALA A 79 13.04 -8.27 5.35
CA ALA A 79 12.96 -9.66 4.93
C ALA A 79 12.63 -9.81 3.43
N ILE A 80 11.66 -9.05 2.93
CA ILE A 80 11.29 -9.04 1.50
C ILE A 80 12.47 -8.57 0.64
N ARG A 81 13.10 -7.44 0.99
CA ARG A 81 14.24 -6.88 0.25
C ARG A 81 15.38 -7.88 0.14
N ARG A 82 15.78 -8.45 1.29
CA ARG A 82 16.88 -9.41 1.35
C ARG A 82 16.60 -10.64 0.49
N GLN A 83 15.39 -11.20 0.56
CA GLN A 83 15.08 -12.40 -0.23
C GLN A 83 15.01 -12.10 -1.72
N ALA A 84 14.43 -10.96 -2.12
CA ALA A 84 14.30 -10.60 -3.53
C ALA A 84 15.65 -10.38 -4.24
N GLU A 85 16.73 -10.08 -3.49
CA GLU A 85 18.10 -10.03 -4.01
C GLU A 85 18.71 -11.41 -4.27
N LEU A 86 18.19 -12.47 -3.65
CA LEU A 86 18.67 -13.85 -3.81
C LEU A 86 17.93 -14.54 -4.97
N ASP A 87 16.60 -14.63 -4.84
CA ASP A 87 15.71 -15.17 -5.84
C ASP A 87 14.25 -14.81 -5.53
N THR A 88 13.42 -14.78 -6.57
CA THR A 88 11.96 -14.62 -6.42
C THR A 88 11.21 -15.93 -6.61
N HIS A 89 11.75 -16.85 -7.42
CA HIS A 89 11.14 -18.13 -7.71
C HIS A 89 12.12 -19.11 -8.36
N THR A 90 12.25 -20.29 -7.75
CA THR A 90 13.00 -21.42 -8.31
C THR A 90 12.17 -22.70 -8.43
N CYS A 91 10.89 -22.64 -8.05
CA CYS A 91 10.00 -23.79 -7.85
C CYS A 91 10.54 -24.78 -6.79
N PHE A 92 9.85 -24.88 -5.66
CA PHE A 92 10.30 -25.70 -4.52
C PHE A 92 10.52 -27.19 -4.85
N HIS A 93 9.86 -27.72 -5.89
CA HIS A 93 10.06 -29.09 -6.36
C HIS A 93 11.25 -29.28 -7.31
N VAL A 94 11.75 -28.20 -7.92
CA VAL A 94 12.85 -28.26 -8.91
C VAL A 94 14.19 -28.08 -8.20
N THR A 95 14.28 -27.11 -7.30
CA THR A 95 15.48 -26.86 -6.49
C THR A 95 15.12 -26.62 -5.04
N ALA A 96 15.88 -27.22 -4.13
CA ALA A 96 15.79 -26.88 -2.70
C ALA A 96 16.32 -25.45 -2.47
N ASN A 97 15.77 -24.76 -1.48
CA ASN A 97 16.18 -23.41 -1.05
C ASN A 97 16.46 -23.43 0.47
N GLU A 98 17.49 -22.73 0.95
CA GLU A 98 17.68 -22.47 2.38
C GLU A 98 16.52 -21.59 2.88
N PRO A 99 15.74 -22.04 3.87
CA PRO A 99 16.14 -22.10 5.28
C PRO A 99 15.78 -23.45 5.94
N TYR A 100 15.76 -24.53 5.15
CA TYR A 100 15.50 -25.90 5.58
C TYR A 100 16.77 -26.67 5.96
#